data_AF-R9M675-F1
#
_entry.id   AF-R9M675-F1
#
_cell.length_a   1.000
_cell.length_b   1.000
_cell.length_c   1.000
_cell.angle_alpha   90.00
_cell.angle_beta   90.00
_cell.angle_gamma   90.00
#
_symmetry.space_group_name_H-M   'P 1'
#
loop_
_entity.id
_entity.type
_entity.pdbx_description
1 polymer ?
#
loop_
_entity_poly.entity_id
_entity_poly.type
_entity_poly.pdbx_seq_one_letter_code
_entity_poly.pdbx_strand_id
1 'polypeptide(L)'
;MREIDELRPLTAGRLLELWQEAREAAEDPLERTILCNARIAAACCFSGGEPAFEDERAVLAALTGRQLEGLLRRISEAESGREGTGNPSFDQERFEALREG
;
A
#
# COMPACT_ATOMS: atom_id res chain seq x y z
N MET A 1 -3.45 7.44 -17.55
CA MET A 1 -3.51 7.46 -16.08
C MET A 1 -4.52 8.51 -15.66
N ARG A 2 -5.52 8.14 -14.85
CA ARG A 2 -6.44 9.13 -14.24
C ARG A 2 -5.70 9.91 -13.15
N GLU A 3 -6.13 11.11 -12.83
CA GLU A 3 -5.52 11.87 -11.73
C GLU A 3 -5.78 11.14 -10.40
N ILE A 4 -4.71 10.89 -9.62
CA ILE A 4 -4.80 10.19 -8.34
C ILE A 4 -5.19 11.22 -7.27
N ASP A 5 -6.41 11.14 -6.77
CA ASP A 5 -6.94 12.05 -5.74
C ASP A 5 -6.98 11.42 -4.33
N GLU A 6 -6.85 10.09 -4.25
CA GLU A 6 -6.91 9.34 -3.00
C GLU A 6 -5.86 8.22 -2.96
N LEU A 7 -5.21 8.06 -1.80
CA LEU A 7 -4.33 6.92 -1.49
C LEU A 7 -4.94 6.11 -0.35
N ARG A 8 -5.13 4.80 -0.57
CA ARG A 8 -5.65 3.86 0.42
C ARG A 8 -4.55 2.87 0.81
N PRO A 9 -3.92 3.01 1.99
CA PRO A 9 -2.95 2.03 2.45
C PRO A 9 -3.54 0.63 2.58
N LEU A 10 -2.71 -0.38 2.32
CA LEU A 10 -3.08 -1.78 2.41
C LEU A 10 -2.83 -2.33 3.81
N THR A 11 -3.64 -3.29 4.23
CA THR A 11 -3.32 -4.08 5.42
C THR A 11 -2.02 -4.86 5.20
N ALA A 12 -1.29 -5.17 6.29
CA ALA A 12 -0.09 -6.00 6.23
C ALA A 12 -0.35 -7.38 5.58
N GLY A 13 -1.55 -7.95 5.79
CA GLY A 13 -1.97 -9.19 5.13
C GLY A 13 -2.05 -9.05 3.61
N ARG A 14 -2.67 -7.99 3.11
CA ARG A 14 -2.77 -7.76 1.67
C ARG A 14 -1.41 -7.45 1.03
N LEU A 15 -0.52 -6.77 1.76
CA LEU A 15 0.88 -6.57 1.31
C LEU A 15 1.62 -7.90 1.15
N LEU A 16 1.46 -8.83 2.11
CA LEU A 16 2.09 -10.15 2.03
C LEU A 16 1.59 -10.95 0.81
N GLU A 17 0.29 -10.91 0.53
CA GLU A 17 -0.29 -11.57 -0.65
C GLU A 17 0.35 -11.04 -1.94
N LEU A 18 0.45 -9.72 -2.11
CA LEU A 18 1.10 -9.11 -3.29
C LEU A 18 2.57 -9.52 -3.42
N TRP A 19 3.29 -9.64 -2.29
CA TRP A 19 4.68 -10.11 -2.29
C TRP A 19 4.81 -11.57 -2.74
N GLN A 20 3.89 -12.43 -2.31
CA GLN A 20 3.84 -13.83 -2.71
C GLN A 20 3.49 -13.96 -4.19
N GLU A 21 2.46 -13.26 -4.66
CA GLU A 21 2.06 -13.22 -6.06
C GLU A 21 3.22 -12.71 -6.95
N ALA A 22 3.99 -11.72 -6.49
CA ALA A 22 5.13 -11.18 -7.26
C ALA A 22 6.29 -12.18 -7.30
N ARG A 23 6.50 -12.96 -6.23
CA ARG A 23 7.51 -14.03 -6.19
C ARG A 23 7.20 -15.16 -7.17
N GLU A 24 5.93 -15.45 -7.39
CA GLU A 24 5.51 -16.46 -8.38
C GLU A 24 5.59 -15.94 -9.81
N ALA A 25 5.40 -14.63 -10.01
CA ALA A 25 5.34 -14.03 -11.35
C ALA A 25 6.70 -13.78 -12.01
N ALA A 26 7.80 -13.71 -11.24
CA ALA A 26 9.14 -13.47 -11.78
C ALA A 26 10.22 -14.20 -10.97
N GLU A 27 11.26 -14.68 -11.65
CA GLU A 27 12.41 -15.32 -11.00
C GLU A 27 13.48 -14.30 -10.61
N ASP A 28 13.72 -13.31 -11.47
CA ASP A 28 14.73 -12.27 -11.24
C ASP A 28 14.35 -11.39 -10.05
N PRO A 29 15.26 -11.18 -9.07
CA PRO A 29 14.94 -10.38 -7.89
C PRO A 29 14.55 -8.93 -8.20
N LEU A 30 15.16 -8.30 -9.20
CA LEU A 30 14.86 -6.91 -9.55
C LEU A 30 13.51 -6.80 -10.27
N GLU A 31 13.23 -7.74 -11.17
CA GLU A 31 11.93 -7.86 -11.83
C GLU A 31 10.80 -8.09 -10.81
N ARG A 32 11.01 -8.98 -9.84
CA ARG A 32 10.08 -9.20 -8.73
C ARG A 32 9.81 -7.92 -7.94
N THR A 33 10.86 -7.18 -7.59
CA THR A 33 10.72 -5.93 -6.83
C THR A 33 9.90 -4.91 -7.60
N ILE A 34 10.19 -4.71 -8.90
CA ILE A 34 9.48 -3.69 -9.68
C ILE A 34 8.01 -4.09 -9.93
N LEU A 35 7.72 -5.37 -10.18
CA LEU A 35 6.36 -5.88 -10.29
C LEU A 35 5.58 -5.71 -8.99
N CYS A 36 6.18 -6.09 -7.86
CA CYS A 36 5.55 -5.94 -6.55
C CYS A 36 5.22 -4.48 -6.25
N ASN A 37 6.17 -3.58 -6.48
CA ASN A 37 6.01 -2.14 -6.32
C ASN A 37 4.87 -1.59 -7.18
N ALA A 38 4.77 -2.03 -8.43
CA ALA A 38 3.69 -1.63 -9.33
C ALA A 38 2.32 -2.17 -8.88
N ARG A 39 2.24 -3.41 -8.40
CA ARG A 39 1.00 -3.98 -7.83
C ARG A 39 0.52 -3.21 -6.60
N ILE A 40 1.44 -2.86 -5.70
CA ILE A 40 1.12 -2.03 -4.53
C ILE A 40 0.57 -0.68 -4.98
N ALA A 41 1.22 -0.02 -5.94
CA ALA A 41 0.73 1.26 -6.45
C ALA A 41 -0.67 1.15 -7.09
N ALA A 42 -0.92 0.11 -7.90
CA ALA A 42 -2.23 -0.12 -8.50
C ALA A 42 -3.33 -0.34 -7.44
N ALA A 43 -3.03 -1.11 -6.40
CA ALA A 43 -3.97 -1.42 -5.33
C ALA A 43 -4.25 -0.23 -4.39
N CYS A 44 -3.32 0.72 -4.27
CA CYS A 44 -3.43 1.84 -3.34
C CYS A 44 -4.01 3.13 -3.96
N CYS A 45 -3.94 3.30 -5.28
CA CYS A 45 -4.23 4.59 -5.93
C CYS A 45 -5.66 4.63 -6.49
N PHE A 46 -6.42 5.64 -6.07
CA PHE A 46 -7.81 5.85 -6.48
C PHE A 46 -8.01 7.23 -7.13
N SER A 47 -9.03 7.32 -7.97
CA SER A 47 -9.48 8.49 -8.70
C SER A 47 -11.00 8.51 -8.71
N GLY A 48 -11.62 9.47 -8.00
CA GLY A 48 -13.07 9.54 -7.88
C GLY A 48 -13.71 8.29 -7.27
N GLY A 49 -13.01 7.62 -6.36
CA GLY A 49 -13.46 6.39 -5.68
C GLY A 49 -13.17 5.08 -6.42
N GLU A 50 -12.73 5.14 -7.68
CA GLU A 50 -12.37 3.99 -8.52
C GLU A 50 -10.85 3.80 -8.59
N PRO A 51 -10.34 2.58 -8.87
CA PRO A 51 -8.90 2.39 -9.09
C PRO A 51 -8.35 3.32 -10.19
N ALA A 52 -7.26 4.01 -9.89
CA ALA A 52 -6.60 4.92 -10.83
C ALA A 52 -5.77 4.18 -11.90
N PHE A 53 -5.39 2.94 -11.60
CA PHE A 53 -4.74 1.99 -12.50
C PHE A 53 -5.55 0.70 -12.50
N GLU A 54 -5.61 0.06 -13.66
CA GLU A 54 -6.28 -1.25 -13.81
C GLU A 54 -5.46 -2.37 -13.17
N ASP A 55 -4.13 -2.36 -13.41
CA ASP A 55 -3.20 -3.39 -12.96
C ASP A 55 -1.76 -2.84 -12.85
N GLU A 56 -0.80 -3.71 -12.54
CA GLU A 56 0.62 -3.35 -12.49
C GLU A 56 1.20 -2.93 -13.84
N ARG A 57 0.68 -3.47 -14.95
CA ARG A 57 1.18 -3.15 -16.30
C ARG A 57 0.82 -1.71 -16.65
N ALA A 58 -0.39 -1.28 -16.30
CA ALA A 58 -0.83 0.09 -16.44
C ALA A 58 0.04 1.06 -15.63
N VAL A 59 0.46 0.67 -14.42
CA VAL A 59 1.41 1.46 -13.61
C VAL A 59 2.77 1.57 -14.30
N LEU A 60 3.35 0.44 -14.73
CA LEU A 60 4.67 0.41 -15.37
C LEU A 60 4.70 1.15 -16.71
N ALA A 61 3.59 1.15 -17.45
CA ALA A 61 3.45 1.89 -18.70
C ALA A 61 3.30 3.40 -18.47
N ALA A 62 2.69 3.82 -17.36
CA ALA A 62 2.36 5.22 -17.10
C ALA A 62 3.44 5.98 -16.33
N LEU A 63 4.22 5.29 -15.49
CA LEU A 63 5.15 5.92 -14.55
C LEU A 63 6.61 5.61 -14.89
N THR A 64 7.45 6.63 -14.82
CA THR A 64 8.89 6.44 -14.68
C THR A 64 9.22 5.83 -13.31
N GLY A 65 10.38 5.18 -13.19
CA GLY A 65 10.84 4.61 -11.92
C GLY A 65 10.85 5.63 -10.76
N ARG A 66 11.28 6.88 -11.03
CA ARG A 66 11.27 7.96 -10.03
C ARG A 66 9.86 8.36 -9.60
N GLN A 67 8.89 8.35 -10.52
CA GLN A 67 7.50 8.65 -10.17
C GLN A 67 6.88 7.53 -9.34
N LEU A 68 7.15 6.27 -9.69
CA LEU A 68 6.70 5.10 -8.91
C LEU A 68 7.28 5.13 -7.49
N GLU A 69 8.58 5.37 -7.34
CA GLU A 69 9.25 5.53 -6.04
C GLU A 69 8.59 6.65 -5.20
N GLY A 70 8.39 7.82 -5.81
CA GLY A 70 7.76 8.96 -5.13
C GLY A 70 6.32 8.66 -4.69
N LEU A 71 5.57 7.90 -5.49
CA LEU A 71 4.21 7.47 -5.17
C LEU A 71 4.18 6.47 -4.01
N LEU A 72 5.07 5.47 -4.01
CA LEU A 72 5.17 4.49 -2.93
C LEU A 72 5.56 5.12 -1.58
N ARG A 73 6.45 6.11 -1.60
CA ARG A 73 6.79 6.87 -0.40
C ARG A 73 5.56 7.60 0.17
N ARG A 74 4.78 8.27 -0.68
CA ARG A 74 3.52 8.92 -0.26
C ARG A 74 2.51 7.93 0.31
N ILE A 75 2.41 6.72 -0.25
CA ILE A 75 1.56 5.65 0.28
C ILE A 75 2.00 5.25 1.69
N SER A 76 3.32 5.07 1.91
CA SER A 76 3.87 4.73 3.23
C SER A 76 3.63 5.81 4.27
N GLU A 77 3.61 7.08 3.87
CA GLU A 77 3.35 8.22 4.75
C GLU A 77 1.86 8.42 5.04
N ALA A 78 0.97 7.95 4.16
CA ALA A 78 -0.48 8.08 4.32
C ALA A 78 -1.04 7.25 5.49
N GLU A 79 -0.36 6.19 5.93
CA GLU A 79 -0.73 5.44 7.15
C GLU A 79 -0.58 6.26 8.43
N SER A 80 0.32 7.25 8.45
CA SER A 80 0.65 8.02 9.66
C SER A 80 -0.43 9.04 10.05
N GLY A 81 -1.38 9.32 9.15
CA GLY A 81 -2.36 10.41 9.30
C GLY A 81 -3.74 10.00 9.83
N ARG A 82 -4.01 8.70 10.03
CA ARG A 82 -5.27 8.25 10.64
C ARG A 82 -5.13 8.18 12.15
N GLU A 83 -5.59 9.23 12.84
CA GLU A 83 -6.02 9.11 14.24
C GLU A 83 -6.99 7.92 14.34
N GLY A 84 -6.53 6.80 14.89
CA GLY A 84 -7.30 5.54 14.90
C GLY A 84 -6.55 4.29 14.43
N THR A 85 -5.24 4.35 14.17
CA THR A 85 -4.40 3.15 13.90
C THR A 85 -4.15 2.26 15.14
N GLY A 86 -4.80 2.54 16.27
CA GLY A 86 -4.91 1.58 17.35
C GLY A 86 -5.63 0.33 16.85
N ASN A 87 -5.16 -0.85 17.26
CA ASN A 87 -5.92 -2.08 17.09
C ASN A 87 -7.38 -1.81 17.53
N PRO A 88 -8.40 -2.01 16.68
CA PRO A 88 -9.78 -1.67 17.03
C PRO A 88 -10.31 -2.46 18.23
N SER A 89 -9.69 -3.60 18.51
CA SER A 89 -9.96 -4.44 19.68
C SER A 89 -9.09 -4.06 20.89
N PHE A 90 -8.26 -3.03 20.79
CA PHE A 90 -7.43 -2.53 21.88
C PHE A 90 -8.27 -1.65 22.78
N ASP A 91 -8.55 -2.19 23.97
CA ASP A 91 -9.24 -1.49 25.04
C ASP A 91 -8.22 -0.66 25.83
N GLN A 92 -8.18 0.64 25.55
CA GLN A 92 -7.28 1.59 26.21
C GLN A 92 -7.54 1.67 27.72
N GLU A 93 -8.80 1.65 28.15
CA GLU A 93 -9.17 1.74 29.56
C GLU A 93 -8.66 0.51 30.33
N ARG A 94 -8.81 -0.68 29.74
CA ARG A 94 -8.31 -1.93 30.33
C ARG A 94 -6.79 -1.96 30.44
N PHE A 95 -6.08 -1.39 29.46
CA PHE A 95 -4.62 -1.31 29.50
C PHE A 95 -4.13 -0.34 30.60
N GLU A 96 -4.80 0.79 30.78
CA GLU A 96 -4.46 1.77 31.81
C GLU A 96 -4.71 1.22 33.23
N ALA A 97 -5.81 0.50 33.43
CA ALA A 97 -6.12 -0.15 34.71
C ALA A 97 -5.04 -1.16 35.17
N LEU A 98 -4.28 -1.76 34.25
CA LEU A 98 -3.17 -2.66 34.56
C LEU A 98 -1.89 -1.93 35.02
N ARG A 99 -1.77 -0.62 34.81
CA ARG A 99 -0.61 0.18 35.27
C ARG A 99 -0.76 0.70 36.70
N GLU A 100 -1.98 0.70 37.24
CA GLU A 100 -2.31 1.27 38.56
C GLU A 100 -2.37 0.21 39.68
N GLY A 101 -2.15 -1.08 39.36
CA GLY A 101 -2.05 -2.19 40.32
C GLY A 101 -0.66 -2.78 40.41
#